data_AF-A0A800BRL5-F1
#
_entry.id   AF-A0A800BRL5-F1
#
_cell.length_a   1.000
_cell.length_b   1.000
_cell.length_c   1.000
_cell.angle_alpha   90.00
_cell.angle_beta   90.00
_cell.angle_gamma   90.00
#
_symmetry.space_group_name_H-M   'P 1'
#
loop_
_entity.id
_entity.type
_entity.pdbx_description
1 polymer ?
#
loop_
_entity_poly.entity_id
_entity_poly.type
_entity_poly.pdbx_seq_one_letter_code
_entity_poly.pdbx_strand_id
1 'polypeptide(L)'
;MFDKEKLAEMKEQRDRWEKTTLQQTLSRRPERRERFITASGRPVERLYTPLEVADLDYERDLGFPGEYPFTRGIHPTMYRGRLWTMRMFAGYGTAEETNARYKYLL
;
A
#
# COMPACT_ATOMS: atom_id res chain seq x y z
N MET A 1 -1.34 -14.50 14.16
CA MET A 1 -0.36 -13.53 13.61
C MET A 1 0.23 -12.65 14.71
N PHE A 2 -0.62 -11.99 15.51
CA PHE A 2 -0.19 -11.26 16.68
C PHE A 2 -0.70 -11.94 17.95
N ASP A 3 0.13 -11.93 18.98
CA ASP A 3 -0.27 -12.36 20.31
C ASP A 3 -1.34 -11.42 20.85
N LYS A 4 -2.40 -11.97 21.44
CA LYS A 4 -3.49 -11.17 22.04
C LYS A 4 -2.95 -10.23 23.11
N GLU A 5 -1.94 -10.66 23.87
CA GLU A 5 -1.30 -9.83 24.89
C GLU A 5 -0.58 -8.64 24.25
N LYS A 6 0.16 -8.86 23.16
CA LYS A 6 0.84 -7.78 22.43
C LYS A 6 -0.12 -6.82 21.75
N LEU A 7 -1.26 -7.31 21.26
CA LEU A 7 -2.30 -6.44 20.72
C LEU A 7 -2.93 -5.58 21.82
N ALA A 8 -3.20 -6.16 23.00
CA ALA A 8 -3.70 -5.40 24.14
C ALA A 8 -2.69 -4.33 24.58
N GLU A 9 -1.41 -4.68 24.70
CA GLU A 9 -0.34 -3.72 25.00
C GLU A 9 -0.31 -2.61 23.94
N MET A 10 -0.29 -2.95 22.65
CA MET A 10 -0.29 -1.96 21.56
C MET A 10 -1.48 -0.99 21.66
N LYS A 11 -2.66 -1.50 22.02
CA LYS A 11 -3.85 -0.67 22.24
C LYS A 11 -3.64 0.31 23.38
N GLU A 12 -3.12 -0.13 24.51
CA GLU A 12 -2.82 0.75 25.65
C GLU A 12 -1.77 1.81 25.30
N GLN A 13 -0.72 1.43 24.56
CA GLN A 13 0.31 2.35 24.11
C GLN A 13 -0.27 3.42 23.18
N ARG A 14 -1.16 3.02 22.25
CA ARG A 14 -1.86 3.93 21.36
C ARG A 14 -2.77 4.88 22.13
N ASP A 15 -3.60 4.36 23.02
CA ASP A 15 -4.54 5.16 23.83
C ASP A 15 -3.79 6.17 24.70
N ARG A 16 -2.64 5.77 25.28
CA ARG A 16 -1.77 6.68 26.02
C ARG A 16 -1.25 7.78 25.10
N TRP A 17 -0.73 7.44 23.93
CA TRP A 17 -0.20 8.40 22.97
C TRP A 17 -1.27 9.41 22.50
N GLU A 18 -2.48 8.94 22.24
CA GLU A 18 -3.62 9.78 21.85
C GLU A 18 -3.96 10.80 22.95
N LYS A 19 -4.05 10.34 24.20
CA LYS A 19 -4.39 11.19 25.36
C LYS A 19 -3.28 12.14 25.78
N THR A 20 -2.03 11.84 25.45
CA THR A 20 -0.86 12.62 25.89
C THR A 20 -0.27 13.41 24.73
N THR A 21 0.65 12.80 23.99
CA THR A 21 1.45 13.45 22.94
C THR A 21 0.58 14.06 21.85
N LEU A 22 -0.43 13.34 21.37
CA LEU A 22 -1.31 13.82 20.32
C LEU A 22 -2.18 14.98 20.80
N GLN A 23 -2.88 14.82 21.92
CA GLN A 23 -3.76 15.85 22.47
C GLN A 23 -3.00 17.15 22.83
N GLN A 24 -1.77 17.03 23.35
CA GLN A 24 -0.92 18.18 23.62
C GLN A 24 -0.57 18.94 22.33
N THR A 25 -0.39 18.23 21.22
CA THR A 25 -0.10 18.85 19.92
C THR A 25 -1.34 19.50 19.33
N LEU A 26 -2.47 18.77 19.31
CA LEU A 26 -3.73 19.25 18.73
C LEU A 26 -4.28 20.48 19.46
N SER A 27 -4.11 20.58 20.78
CA SER A 27 -4.54 21.75 21.56
C SER A 27 -3.76 23.02 21.21
N ARG A 28 -2.50 22.89 20.80
CA ARG A 28 -1.65 24.01 20.38
C ARG A 28 -1.79 24.30 18.89
N ARG A 29 -1.96 23.26 18.08
CA ARG A 29 -1.99 23.34 16.63
C ARG A 29 -2.86 22.23 16.05
N PRO A 30 -4.08 22.55 15.56
CA PRO A 30 -4.94 21.57 14.94
C PRO A 30 -4.36 21.09 13.61
N GLU A 31 -4.85 19.93 13.16
CA GLU A 31 -4.55 19.42 11.84
C GLU A 31 -5.19 20.28 10.75
N ARG A 32 -4.65 20.17 9.53
CA ARG A 32 -5.09 20.99 8.38
C ARG A 32 -6.51 20.67 7.90
N ARG A 33 -7.01 19.49 8.22
CA ARG A 33 -8.33 18.99 7.83
C ARG A 33 -8.87 18.16 8.96
N GLU A 34 -10.18 18.17 9.13
CA GLU A 34 -10.87 17.27 10.06
C GLU A 34 -10.70 15.80 9.66
N ARG A 35 -10.70 15.52 8.34
CA ARG A 35 -10.53 14.17 7.79
C ARG A 35 -9.57 14.17 6.62
N PHE A 36 -8.76 13.13 6.55
CA PHE A 36 -7.90 12.85 5.42
C PHE A 36 -8.54 11.74 4.59
N ILE A 37 -8.64 11.96 3.27
CA ILE A 37 -9.24 11.01 2.34
C ILE A 37 -8.31 10.79 1.15
N THR A 38 -8.33 9.57 0.60
CA THR A 38 -7.68 9.26 -0.67
C THR A 38 -8.40 9.92 -1.84
N ALA A 39 -7.78 9.92 -3.03
CA ALA A 39 -8.44 10.37 -4.26
C ALA A 39 -9.69 9.55 -4.62
N SER A 40 -9.77 8.31 -4.12
CA SER A 40 -10.95 7.43 -4.25
C SER A 40 -11.98 7.60 -3.12
N GLY A 41 -11.81 8.59 -2.23
CA GLY A 41 -12.76 8.91 -1.17
C GLY A 41 -12.70 8.00 0.06
N ARG A 42 -11.65 7.17 0.21
CA ARG A 42 -11.48 6.32 1.40
C ARG A 42 -10.86 7.13 2.55
N PRO A 43 -11.34 7.01 3.80
CA PRO A 43 -10.72 7.66 4.94
C PRO A 43 -9.30 7.11 5.16
N VAL A 44 -8.40 7.99 5.61
CA VAL A 44 -7.04 7.65 5.99
C VAL A 44 -6.85 7.99 7.45
N GLU A 45 -6.73 6.94 8.27
CA GLU A 45 -6.47 7.10 9.70
C GLU A 45 -5.10 7.71 9.96
N ARG A 46 -4.97 8.38 11.11
CA ARG A 46 -3.73 9.07 11.52
C ARG A 46 -2.54 8.12 11.66
N LEU A 47 -2.81 6.91 12.12
CA LEU A 47 -1.79 5.90 12.41
C LEU A 47 -2.40 4.52 12.19
N TYR A 48 -1.70 3.69 11.42
CA TYR A 48 -2.00 2.27 11.28
C TYR A 48 -0.98 1.47 12.09
N THR A 49 -1.45 0.48 12.81
CA THR A 49 -0.70 -0.38 13.73
C THR A 49 -1.09 -1.85 13.48
N PRO A 50 -0.48 -2.81 14.18
CA PRO A 50 -0.95 -4.20 14.14
C PRO A 50 -2.42 -4.39 14.52
N LEU A 51 -3.05 -3.43 15.22
CA LEU A 51 -4.47 -3.49 15.58
C LEU A 51 -5.37 -3.50 14.34
N GLU A 52 -5.02 -2.76 13.29
CA GLU A 52 -5.80 -2.62 12.07
C GLU A 52 -5.74 -3.86 11.16
N VAL A 53 -4.80 -4.77 11.46
CA VAL A 53 -4.62 -6.04 10.75
C VAL A 53 -4.64 -7.24 11.71
N ALA A 54 -5.29 -7.08 12.87
CA ALA A 54 -5.33 -8.12 13.91
C ALA A 54 -6.00 -9.42 13.43
N ASP A 55 -7.03 -9.29 12.59
CA ASP A 55 -7.80 -10.41 12.03
C ASP A 55 -7.23 -10.95 10.70
N LEU A 56 -6.10 -10.39 10.24
CA LEU A 56 -5.47 -10.81 8.99
C LEU A 56 -4.88 -12.22 9.16
N ASP A 57 -5.27 -13.12 8.25
CA ASP A 57 -4.67 -14.43 8.13
C ASP A 57 -3.58 -14.39 7.05
N TYR A 58 -2.32 -14.58 7.45
CA TYR A 58 -1.18 -14.52 6.53
C TYR A 58 -1.28 -15.52 5.39
N GLU A 59 -1.66 -16.76 5.67
CA GLU A 59 -1.66 -17.82 4.67
C GLU A 59 -2.85 -17.67 3.74
N ARG A 60 -4.03 -17.34 4.29
CA ARG A 60 -5.26 -17.18 3.52
C ARG A 60 -5.31 -15.87 2.73
N ASP A 61 -4.98 -14.74 3.35
CA ASP A 61 -5.24 -13.40 2.79
C ASP A 61 -4.03 -12.83 2.03
N LEU A 62 -2.81 -13.18 2.45
CA LEU A 62 -1.56 -12.74 1.77
C LEU A 62 -0.94 -13.83 0.92
N GLY A 63 -0.84 -15.06 1.44
CA GLY A 63 -0.25 -16.22 0.78
C GLY A 63 1.24 -16.05 0.42
N PHE A 64 1.72 -16.93 -0.45
CA PHE A 64 3.04 -16.86 -1.08
C PHE A 64 2.93 -16.33 -2.52
N PRO A 65 3.94 -15.60 -3.03
CA PRO A 65 3.93 -15.15 -4.42
C PRO A 65 3.89 -16.34 -5.38
N GLY A 66 3.09 -16.27 -6.44
CA GLY A 66 2.88 -17.38 -7.37
C GLY A 66 1.79 -18.38 -6.94
N GLU A 67 1.17 -18.19 -5.77
CA GLU A 67 0.09 -19.02 -5.24
C GLU A 67 -1.14 -18.17 -4.92
N TYR A 68 -2.34 -18.78 -4.95
CA TYR A 68 -3.58 -18.10 -4.52
C TYR A 68 -3.44 -17.59 -3.07
N PRO A 69 -3.93 -16.38 -2.72
CA PRO A 69 -4.75 -15.44 -3.50
C PRO A 69 -3.96 -14.48 -4.41
N PHE A 70 -2.66 -14.72 -4.62
CA PHE A 70 -1.77 -13.91 -5.45
C PHE A 70 -1.59 -12.46 -4.97
N THR A 71 -1.99 -12.15 -3.73
CA THR A 71 -1.86 -10.80 -3.15
C THR A 71 -0.43 -10.30 -3.18
N ARG A 72 0.56 -11.20 -3.05
CA ARG A 72 2.00 -10.88 -3.11
C ARG A 72 2.63 -10.99 -4.50
N GLY A 73 1.81 -11.24 -5.53
CA GLY A 73 2.22 -11.35 -6.93
C GLY A 73 1.89 -12.70 -7.55
N ILE A 74 1.70 -12.69 -8.86
CA ILE A 74 1.30 -13.86 -9.67
C ILE A 74 2.45 -14.82 -10.03
N HIS A 75 3.70 -14.44 -9.76
CA HIS A 75 4.88 -15.25 -10.08
C HIS A 75 5.75 -15.43 -8.83
N PRO A 76 6.33 -16.61 -8.60
CA PRO A 76 7.10 -16.88 -7.38
C PRO A 76 8.39 -16.06 -7.27
N THR A 77 9.03 -15.75 -8.40
CA THR A 77 10.30 -14.99 -8.42
C THR A 77 10.11 -13.49 -8.66
N MET A 78 8.91 -13.06 -9.10
CA MET A 78 8.60 -11.69 -9.54
C MET A 78 9.78 -11.06 -10.32
N TYR A 79 10.15 -9.83 -9.96
CA TYR A 79 11.17 -9.04 -10.64
C TYR A 79 12.61 -9.45 -10.33
N ARG A 80 12.83 -10.43 -9.44
CA ARG A 80 14.16 -11.06 -9.29
C ARG A 80 14.48 -12.00 -10.45
N GLY A 81 13.45 -12.60 -11.07
CA GLY A 81 13.58 -13.47 -12.24
C GLY A 81 13.46 -12.72 -13.56
N ARG A 82 12.42 -11.88 -13.71
CA ARG A 82 12.19 -11.08 -14.92
C ARG A 82 11.58 -9.73 -14.54
N LEU A 83 12.20 -8.65 -15.00
CA LEU A 83 11.66 -7.29 -14.83
C LEU A 83 10.29 -7.16 -15.52
N TRP A 84 9.50 -6.16 -15.11
CA TRP A 84 8.30 -5.79 -15.85
C TRP A 84 8.66 -5.38 -17.28
N THR A 85 7.72 -5.60 -18.21
CA THR A 85 7.94 -5.14 -19.59
C THR A 85 7.84 -3.63 -19.63
N MET A 86 8.93 -2.96 -19.98
CA MET A 86 8.89 -1.54 -20.33
C MET A 86 8.20 -1.39 -21.68
N ARG A 87 6.89 -1.15 -21.67
CA ARG A 87 6.08 -1.03 -22.88
C ARG A 87 5.72 0.43 -23.12
N MET A 88 6.52 1.10 -23.94
CA MET A 88 6.25 2.48 -24.31
C MET A 88 5.10 2.55 -25.30
N PHE A 89 4.08 3.35 -24.96
CA PHE A 89 3.03 3.70 -25.91
C PHE A 89 3.64 4.61 -26.99
N ALA A 90 3.55 4.19 -28.24
CA ALA A 90 3.97 4.96 -29.39
C ALA A 90 3.00 4.73 -30.56
N GLY A 91 2.75 5.80 -31.31
CA GLY A 91 1.86 5.82 -32.47
C GLY A 91 1.51 7.25 -32.85
N TYR A 92 1.78 7.61 -34.10
CA TYR A 92 1.41 8.89 -34.71
C TYR A 92 1.53 8.78 -36.24
N GLY A 93 0.81 9.63 -36.97
CA GLY A 93 0.92 9.70 -38.42
C GLY A 93 0.51 8.41 -39.13
N THR A 94 1.30 7.99 -40.13
CA THR A 94 1.03 6.77 -40.90
C THR A 94 1.60 5.51 -40.23
N ALA A 95 1.23 4.35 -40.78
CA ALA A 95 1.74 3.05 -40.32
C ALA A 95 3.27 2.97 -40.45
N GLU A 96 3.85 3.54 -41.51
CA GLU A 96 5.28 3.58 -41.76
C GLU A 96 6.01 4.45 -40.73
N GLU A 97 5.46 5.61 -40.39
CA GLU A 97 6.03 6.53 -39.39
C GLU A 97 6.00 5.92 -37.97
N THR A 98 4.88 5.29 -37.63
CA THR A 98 4.76 4.55 -36.37
C THR A 98 5.71 3.36 -36.32
N ASN A 99 5.89 2.62 -37.41
CA ASN A 99 6.85 1.52 -37.51
C ASN A 99 8.30 2.01 -37.33
N ALA A 100 8.64 3.15 -37.93
CA ALA A 100 9.95 3.78 -37.72
C ALA A 100 10.17 4.13 -36.23
N ARG A 101 9.15 4.65 -35.56
CA ARG A 101 9.20 4.92 -34.12
C ARG A 101 9.33 3.65 -33.28
N TYR A 102 8.62 2.57 -33.62
CA TYR A 102 8.76 1.29 -32.92
C TYR A 102 10.18 0.75 -33.01
N LYS A 103 10.79 0.76 -34.19
CA LYS A 103 12.18 0.33 -34.36
C LYS A 103 13.19 1.17 -33.57
N TYR A 104 12.91 2.45 -33.34
CA TYR A 104 13.73 3.32 -32.50
C TYR A 104 13.62 2.99 -31.00
N LEU A 105 12.47 2.47 -30.54
CA LEU A 105 12.20 2.17 -29.13
C LEU A 105 12.58 0.75 -28.71
N LEU A 106 12.97 -0.09 -29.67
CA LEU A 106 13.45 -1.46 -29.48
C LEU A 106 14.98 -1.48 -29.33
#